data_AF-A0A917UEH6-F1
#
_entry.id   AF-A0A917UEH6-F1
#
_cell.length_a   1.000
_cell.length_b   1.000
_cell.length_c   1.000
_cell.angle_alpha   90.00
_cell.angle_beta   90.00
_cell.angle_gamma   90.00
#
_symmetry.space_group_name_H-M   'P 1'
#
loop_
_entity.id
_entity.type
_entity.pdbx_description
1 polymer ?
#
loop_
_entity_poly.entity_id
_entity_poly.type
_entity_poly.pdbx_seq_one_letter_code
_entity_poly.pdbx_strand_id
1 'polypeptide(L)' 'MIDEERVEDRAALLLPEELAAGSDDPKAQAEALLRDSDDREHYRETAPDLRIERRTSDEAAS' A
#
# COMPACT_ATOMS: atom_id res chain seq x y z
N MET A 1 14.54 6.21 3.15
CA MET A 1 13.75 7.45 3.15
C MET A 1 12.81 7.35 1.97
N ILE A 2 11.54 7.70 2.15
CA ILE A 2 10.55 7.65 1.06
C ILE A 2 10.84 8.82 0.11
N ASP A 3 10.65 8.57 -1.18
CA ASP A 3 10.78 9.58 -2.21
C ASP A 3 9.66 10.62 -2.09
N GLU A 4 10.01 11.91 -2.02
CA GLU A 4 9.06 13.02 -1.90
C GLU A 4 8.11 13.05 -3.10
N GLU A 5 8.58 12.74 -4.32
CA GLU A 5 7.72 12.68 -5.52
C GLU A 5 6.61 11.64 -5.34
N ARG A 6 6.95 10.44 -4.84
CA ARG A 6 5.96 9.37 -4.58
C ARG A 6 4.92 9.81 -3.55
N VAL A 7 5.33 10.55 -2.53
CA VAL A 7 4.42 11.10 -1.51
C VAL A 7 3.49 12.13 -2.14
N GLU A 8 4.01 13.05 -2.94
CA GLU A 8 3.23 14.08 -3.62
C GLU A 8 2.20 13.48 -4.58
N ASP A 9 2.60 12.52 -5.41
CA ASP A 9 1.70 11.85 -6.36
C ASP A 9 0.56 11.11 -5.65
N ARG A 10 0.87 10.39 -4.57
CA ARG A 10 -0.16 9.67 -3.80
C ARG A 10 -1.09 10.63 -3.05
N ALA A 11 -0.56 11.72 -2.52
CA ALA A 11 -1.34 12.76 -1.84
C ALA A 11 -2.22 13.57 -2.81
N ALA A 12 -1.81 13.68 -4.08
CA ALA A 12 -2.54 14.43 -5.11
C ALA A 12 -3.90 13.81 -5.48
N LEU A 13 -4.07 12.50 -5.26
CA LEU A 13 -5.29 11.76 -5.58
C LEU A 13 -5.75 10.95 -4.36
N LEU A 14 -6.48 11.63 -3.48
CA LEU A 14 -7.15 10.98 -2.36
C LEU A 14 -8.24 10.02 -2.86
N LEU A 15 -8.35 8.87 -2.18
CA LEU A 15 -9.44 7.91 -2.40
C LEU A 15 -10.79 8.55 -2.04
N PRO A 16 -11.92 8.07 -2.61
CA PRO A 16 -13.24 8.57 -2.27
C PRO A 16 -13.53 8.56 -0.77
N GLU A 17 -13.06 7.52 -0.06
CA GLU A 17 -13.21 7.38 1.38
C GLU A 17 -12.39 8.41 2.15
N GLU A 18 -11.16 8.72 1.69
CA GLU A 18 -10.28 9.74 2.27
C GLU A 18 -10.85 11.14 2.06
N LEU A 19 -11.45 11.39 0.90
CA LEU A 19 -12.16 12.64 0.60
C LEU A 19 -13.42 12.79 1.46
N ALA A 20 -14.19 11.72 1.63
CA ALA A 20 -15.41 11.73 2.42
C ALA A 20 -15.12 11.93 3.92
N ALA A 21 -14.03 11.35 4.42
CA ALA A 21 -13.58 11.53 5.80
C ALA A 21 -12.94 12.92 6.04
N GLY A 22 -12.32 13.50 5.01
CA GLY A 22 -11.54 14.73 5.11
C GLY A 22 -10.19 14.45 5.76
N SER A 23 -9.17 14.14 4.96
CA SER A 23 -7.82 13.91 5.47
C SER A 23 -7.17 15.23 5.94
N ASP A 24 -6.80 15.30 7.23
CA ASP A 24 -6.19 16.48 7.86
C ASP A 24 -4.78 16.77 7.31
N ASP A 25 -4.03 15.73 6.96
CA ASP A 25 -2.71 15.82 6.31
C ASP A 25 -2.53 14.68 5.28
N PRO A 26 -2.93 14.91 4.02
CA PRO A 26 -2.77 13.97 2.93
C PRO A 26 -1.33 13.50 2.70
N LYS A 27 -0.33 14.37 2.94
CA LYS A 27 1.08 14.04 2.72
C LYS A 27 1.59 13.11 3.82
N ALA A 28 1.30 13.41 5.08
CA ALA A 28 1.66 12.53 6.19
C ALA A 28 0.98 11.15 6.07
N GLN A 29 -0.29 11.13 5.64
CA GLN A 29 -0.99 9.87 5.38
C GLN A 29 -0.35 9.08 4.22
N ALA A 30 -0.01 9.74 3.11
CA ALA A 30 0.65 9.11 1.96
C ALA A 30 2.02 8.52 2.35
N GLU A 31 2.83 9.24 3.12
CA GLU A 31 4.11 8.74 3.60
C GLU A 31 3.94 7.48 4.46
N ALA A 32 3.00 7.48 5.40
CA ALA A 32 2.73 6.32 6.25
C ALA A 32 2.29 5.09 5.45
N LEU A 33 1.41 5.28 4.47
CA LEU A 33 0.93 4.20 3.59
C LEU A 33 2.03 3.63 2.70
N LEU A 34 2.85 4.50 2.11
CA LEU A 34 3.97 4.07 1.27
C LEU A 34 5.01 3.30 2.09
N ARG A 35 5.30 3.74 3.33
CA ARG A 35 6.20 3.02 4.24
C ARG A 35 5.71 1.61 4.53
N ASP A 36 4.46 1.49 4.95
CA ASP A 36 3.82 0.20 5.23
C ASP A 36 3.80 -0.70 3.98
N SER A 37 3.55 -0.12 2.81
CA SER A 37 3.57 -0.88 1.56
C SER A 37 4.97 -1.42 1.23
N ASP A 38 5.99 -0.57 1.28
CA ASP A 38 7.38 -0.94 1.02
C ASP A 38 7.85 -2.01 2.03
N ASP A 39 7.49 -1.88 3.31
CA ASP A 39 7.82 -2.87 4.35
C ASP A 39 7.17 -4.23 4.09
N ARG A 40 5.89 -4.26 3.70
CA ARG A 40 5.20 -5.51 3.35
C ARG A 40 5.75 -6.15 2.09
N GLU A 41 6.13 -5.35 1.10
CA GLU A 41 6.75 -5.84 -0.13
C GLU A 41 8.11 -6.48 0.18
N HIS A 42 8.98 -5.77 0.91
CA HIS A 42 10.26 -6.29 1.35
C HIS A 42 10.12 -7.59 2.16
N TYR A 43 9.15 -7.64 3.07
CA TYR A 43 8.87 -8.84 3.85
C TYR A 43 8.44 -10.02 2.98
N ARG A 44 7.58 -9.81 1.99
CA ARG A 44 7.16 -10.87 1.06
C ARG A 44 8.31 -11.40 0.21
N GLU A 45 9.25 -10.54 -0.16
CA GLU A 45 10.42 -10.92 -0.96
C GLU A 45 11.45 -11.70 -0.13
N THR A 46 11.60 -11.35 1.15
CA THR A 46 12.68 -11.85 2.01
C THR A 46 12.26 -12.98 2.96
N ALA A 47 10.97 -13.19 3.19
CA ALA A 47 10.44 -14.24 4.07
C ALA A 47 9.73 -15.36 3.27
N PRO A 48 10.47 -16.33 2.70
CA PRO A 48 9.90 -17.42 1.89
C PRO A 48 8.91 -18.29 2.67
N ASP A 49 9.09 -18.43 3.99
CA ASP A 49 8.25 -19.25 4.86
C ASP A 49 6.84 -18.67 5.08
N LEU A 50 6.64 -17.40 4.70
CA LEU A 50 5.38 -16.66 4.83
C LEU A 50 4.78 -16.27 3.48
N ARG A 51 5.34 -16.82 2.41
CA ARG A 51 4.80 -16.67 1.07
C ARG A 51 3.47 -17.40 0.98
N ILE A 52 2.37 -16.65 1.11
CA ILE A 52 1.03 -17.18 0.88
C ILE A 52 0.94 -17.62 -0.58
N GLU A 53 0.55 -18.89 -0.80
CA GLU A 53 0.35 -19.44 -2.13
C GLU A 53 -0.79 -18.69 -2.83
N ARG A 54 -0.48 -18.01 -3.95
CA ARG A 54 -1.49 -17.34 -4.76
C ARG A 54 -2.28 -18.41 -5.52
N ARG A 55 -3.38 -18.87 -4.93
CA ARG A 55 -4.44 -19.53 -5.72
C ARG A 55 -5.16 -18.47 -6.54
N THR A 56 -5.22 -18.69 -7.83
CA THR A 56 -6.07 -17.92 -8.74
C THR A 56 -7.54 -18.22 -8.44
N SER A 57 -8.44 -17.33 -8.84
CA SER A 57 -9.88 -17.51 -8.65
C SER A 57 -10.41 -18.82 -9.26
N ASP A 58 -9.82 -19.28 -10.37
CA ASP A 58 -10.15 -20.54 -11.03
C ASP A 58 -9.75 -21.77 -10.19
N GLU A 59 -8.62 -21.70 -9.49
CA GLU A 59 -8.18 -22.79 -8.62
C GLU A 59 -9.03 -22.90 -7.35
N ALA A 60 -9.62 -21.81 -6.86
CA ALA A 60 -10.48 -21.81 -5.67
C ALA A 60 -11.85 -22.44 -5.90
N ALA A 61 -12.29 -22.55 -7.16
CA ALA A 61 -13.62 -23.03 -7.54
C ALA A 61 -13.67 -24.54 -7.90
N SER A 62 -12.55 -25.26 -7.84
CA SER A 62 -12.48 -26.74 -7.97
C SER A 62 -12.60 -27.46 -6.63
#